data_AF-V9GCX9-F1
#
_entry.id   AF-V9GCX9-F1
#
_cell.length_a   1.000
_cell.length_b   1.000
_cell.length_c   1.000
_cell.angle_alpha   90.00
_cell.angle_beta   90.00
_cell.angle_gamma   90.00
#
_symmetry.space_group_name_H-M   'P 1'
#
loop_
_entity.id
_entity.type
_entity.pdbx_description
1 polymer ?
#
loop_
_entity_poly.entity_id
_entity_poly.type
_entity_poly.pdbx_seq_one_letter_code
_entity_poly.pdbx_strand_id
1 'polypeptide(L)'
;MLQEVEGTDGKYTYGDIVLKDKNGIIVPALMGYALDPTHPGTKMKMDYDIERFKKAGYEFLKLDFITHAALEGDHYDKNVKTGIQAFNQGMAYLIEKLEGTMFVNTSIAPIFPSQYAHARRISCDIDGSVGSTEYQLNNLTYGWWQNGTIYHYTDPDYMTLEKGETLEGARTRVNAAAISGTMFLNSDDVTKPEVQKLMQQLLTNPRINELAVSGKAFRTVEGNTGAGSSDIFVMENDGVYYLAVFNFATNDAAKNVDLARAGIPGDYKITDMWTNKEVKATDGKLGLSLTARESKLYQFTPS
;
A
#
# COMPACT_ATOMS: atom_id res chain seq x y z
N MET A 1 18.44 -24.07 17.79
CA MET A 1 18.31 -24.29 16.33
C MET A 1 19.71 -24.57 15.80
N LEU A 2 20.00 -25.80 15.35
CA LEU A 2 21.34 -26.22 14.88
C LEU A 2 21.50 -26.13 13.35
N GLN A 3 20.47 -25.66 12.64
CA GLN A 3 20.50 -25.51 11.20
C GLN A 3 21.48 -24.40 10.81
N GLU A 4 22.39 -24.70 9.89
CA GLU A 4 23.32 -23.75 9.29
C GLU A 4 22.57 -22.66 8.51
N VAL A 5 23.10 -21.44 8.54
CA VAL A 5 22.55 -20.30 7.80
C VAL A 5 23.10 -20.32 6.38
N GLU A 6 22.22 -20.25 5.38
CA GLU A 6 22.64 -20.20 3.99
C GLU A 6 23.53 -18.97 3.72
N GLY A 7 24.54 -19.13 2.87
CA GLY A 7 25.50 -18.06 2.56
C GLY A 7 26.58 -17.84 3.62
N THR A 8 26.66 -18.68 4.65
CA THR A 8 27.67 -18.54 5.73
C THR A 8 28.78 -19.59 5.72
N ASP A 9 28.77 -20.53 4.78
CA ASP A 9 29.74 -21.64 4.68
C ASP A 9 29.93 -22.40 6.01
N GLY A 10 28.83 -22.64 6.73
CA GLY A 10 28.83 -23.34 8.03
C GLY A 10 29.34 -22.51 9.21
N LYS A 11 29.64 -21.22 9.02
CA LYS A 11 30.16 -20.34 10.08
C LYS A 11 29.13 -20.01 11.17
N TYR A 12 27.84 -19.98 10.81
CA TYR A 12 26.77 -19.63 11.72
C TYR A 12 25.56 -20.56 11.57
N THR A 13 24.87 -20.78 12.68
CA THR A 13 23.55 -21.42 12.74
C THR A 13 22.45 -20.38 12.99
N TYR A 14 21.21 -20.74 12.69
CA TYR A 14 20.05 -19.90 13.04
C TYR A 14 19.95 -19.65 14.55
N GLY A 15 20.48 -20.55 15.37
CA GLY A 15 20.57 -20.36 16.82
C GLY A 15 21.57 -19.28 17.24
N ASP A 16 22.58 -18.99 16.40
CA ASP A 16 23.57 -17.95 16.66
C ASP A 16 23.03 -16.56 16.32
N ILE A 17 22.26 -16.46 15.23
CA ILE A 17 21.86 -15.17 14.65
C ILE A 17 20.45 -14.71 15.06
N VAL A 18 19.64 -15.58 15.68
CA VAL A 18 18.32 -15.22 16.20
C VAL A 18 18.44 -14.19 17.31
N LEU A 19 17.57 -13.18 17.30
CA LEU A 19 17.53 -12.15 18.32
C LEU A 19 17.13 -12.74 19.67
N LYS A 20 17.94 -12.45 20.69
CA LYS A 20 17.73 -12.88 22.08
C LYS A 20 17.72 -11.65 22.98
N ASP A 21 17.07 -11.77 24.14
CA ASP A 21 17.19 -10.81 25.21
C ASP A 21 18.54 -10.96 25.96
N LYS A 22 18.78 -10.09 26.94
CA LYS A 22 19.99 -10.11 27.78
C LYS A 22 20.19 -11.40 28.59
N ASN A 23 19.17 -12.25 28.73
CA ASN A 23 19.23 -13.52 29.43
C ASN A 23 19.49 -14.69 28.45
N GLY A 24 19.66 -14.40 27.15
CA GLY A 24 19.81 -15.41 26.10
C GLY A 24 18.50 -16.06 25.69
N ILE A 25 17.35 -15.52 26.10
CA ILE A 25 16.01 -16.02 25.72
C ILE A 25 15.64 -15.40 24.38
N ILE A 26 15.16 -16.21 23.44
CA ILE A 26 14.72 -15.73 22.12
C ILE A 26 13.61 -14.69 22.29
N VAL A 27 13.76 -13.54 21.63
CA VAL A 27 12.74 -12.49 21.63
C VAL A 27 11.50 -13.00 20.86
N PRO A 28 10.29 -12.98 21.47
CA PRO A 28 9.09 -13.41 20.78
C PRO A 28 8.80 -12.55 19.55
N ALA A 29 8.49 -13.21 18.44
CA ALA A 29 8.08 -12.58 17.20
C ALA A 29 6.81 -13.27 16.66
N LEU A 30 5.94 -12.51 15.99
CA LEU A 30 4.77 -13.09 15.33
C LEU A 30 5.22 -13.93 14.13
N MET A 31 4.71 -15.15 14.00
CA MET A 31 4.87 -15.99 12.80
C MET A 31 6.32 -16.31 12.40
N GLY A 32 7.26 -16.33 13.35
CA GLY A 32 8.64 -16.72 13.05
C GLY A 32 9.64 -16.39 14.16
N TYR A 33 10.92 -16.47 13.79
CA TYR A 33 12.04 -16.05 14.62
C TYR A 33 12.68 -14.82 14.00
N ALA A 34 12.77 -13.72 14.77
CA ALA A 34 13.45 -12.52 14.32
C ALA A 34 14.97 -12.77 14.31
N LEU A 35 15.61 -12.58 13.17
CA LEU A 35 17.07 -12.58 13.07
C LEU A 35 17.57 -11.21 13.50
N ASP A 36 18.65 -11.15 14.28
CA ASP A 36 19.26 -9.88 14.67
C ASP A 36 19.91 -9.23 13.43
N PRO A 37 19.40 -8.07 12.96
CA PRO A 37 19.90 -7.43 11.75
C PRO A 37 21.35 -6.92 11.91
N THR A 38 21.84 -6.80 13.14
CA THR A 38 23.20 -6.34 13.42
C THR A 38 24.24 -7.46 13.32
N HIS A 39 23.80 -8.73 13.36
CA HIS A 39 24.67 -9.90 13.40
C HIS A 39 25.34 -10.18 12.03
N PRO A 40 26.67 -10.46 11.97
CA PRO A 40 27.38 -10.74 10.72
C PRO A 40 26.79 -11.88 9.91
N GLY A 41 26.37 -12.97 10.57
CA GLY A 41 25.69 -14.09 9.90
C GLY A 41 24.36 -13.70 9.23
N THR A 42 23.59 -12.77 9.81
CA THR A 42 22.39 -12.22 9.17
C THR A 42 22.76 -11.42 7.93
N LYS A 43 23.83 -10.60 7.99
CA LYS A 43 24.34 -9.84 6.85
C LYS A 43 24.83 -10.73 5.71
N MET A 44 25.56 -11.80 6.02
CA MET A 44 25.98 -12.81 5.04
C MET A 44 24.79 -13.50 4.37
N LYS A 45 23.74 -13.81 5.14
CA LYS A 45 22.49 -14.34 4.58
C LYS A 45 21.82 -13.32 3.65
N MET A 46 21.76 -12.05 4.03
CA MET A 46 21.24 -10.98 3.16
C MET A 46 22.03 -10.92 1.84
N ASP A 47 23.37 -10.93 1.89
CA ASP A 47 24.22 -10.95 0.69
C ASP A 47 23.86 -12.14 -0.21
N TYR A 48 23.77 -13.34 0.36
CA TYR A 48 23.44 -14.55 -0.38
C TYR A 48 22.06 -14.48 -1.07
N ASP A 49 21.03 -14.02 -0.35
CA ASP A 49 19.68 -13.92 -0.90
C ASP A 49 19.58 -12.83 -1.99
N ILE A 50 20.22 -11.68 -1.79
CA ILE A 50 20.21 -10.57 -2.75
C ILE A 50 20.95 -10.95 -4.03
N GLU A 51 22.13 -11.56 -3.93
CA GLU A 51 22.88 -12.00 -5.11
C GLU A 51 22.11 -13.06 -5.90
N ARG A 52 21.44 -13.97 -5.21
CA ARG A 52 20.54 -14.95 -5.85
C ARG A 52 19.38 -14.26 -6.57
N PHE A 53 18.79 -13.23 -5.97
CA PHE A 53 17.68 -12.49 -6.59
C PHE A 53 18.14 -11.67 -7.80
N LYS A 54 19.29 -10.98 -7.71
CA LYS A 54 19.90 -10.26 -8.83
C LYS A 54 20.24 -11.19 -9.99
N LYS A 55 20.86 -12.34 -9.70
CA LYS A 55 21.20 -13.35 -10.71
C LYS A 55 19.97 -13.92 -11.41
N ALA A 56 18.85 -14.03 -10.69
CA ALA A 56 17.57 -14.46 -11.25
C ALA A 56 16.86 -13.36 -12.08
N GLY A 57 17.35 -12.11 -12.03
CA GLY A 57 16.76 -10.99 -12.77
C GLY A 57 15.50 -10.41 -12.12
N TYR A 58 15.33 -10.55 -10.80
CA TYR A 58 14.21 -9.88 -10.12
C TYR A 58 14.46 -8.37 -10.05
N GLU A 59 13.41 -7.60 -10.35
CA GLU A 59 13.43 -6.12 -10.32
C GLU A 59 12.49 -5.54 -9.24
N PHE A 60 11.78 -6.41 -8.51
CA PHE A 60 10.83 -6.02 -7.47
C PHE A 60 11.01 -6.92 -6.24
N LEU A 61 11.11 -6.30 -5.06
CA LEU A 61 11.28 -6.99 -3.79
C LEU A 61 10.20 -6.53 -2.80
N LYS A 62 9.29 -7.43 -2.44
CA LYS A 62 8.37 -7.26 -1.32
C LYS A 62 9.01 -7.81 -0.04
N LEU A 63 9.19 -6.95 0.95
CA LEU A 63 9.70 -7.30 2.27
C LEU A 63 8.56 -7.31 3.27
N ASP A 64 8.27 -8.46 3.87
CA ASP A 64 7.18 -8.64 4.83
C ASP A 64 7.71 -8.88 6.25
N PHE A 65 6.86 -8.65 7.25
CA PHE A 65 7.19 -8.79 8.69
C PHE A 65 8.44 -8.03 9.13
N ILE A 66 8.79 -6.93 8.46
CA ILE A 66 10.06 -6.26 8.69
C ILE A 66 10.10 -5.49 10.03
N THR A 67 8.97 -5.37 10.73
CA THR A 67 8.93 -5.01 12.15
C THR A 67 9.73 -5.96 13.04
N HIS A 68 9.97 -7.22 12.62
CA HIS A 68 10.85 -8.14 13.35
C HIS A 68 12.27 -7.60 13.49
N ALA A 69 12.79 -6.91 12.48
CA ALA A 69 14.10 -6.27 12.53
C ALA A 69 14.14 -5.04 13.45
N ALA A 70 12.98 -4.56 13.91
CA ALA A 70 12.83 -3.44 14.83
C ALA A 70 12.52 -3.85 16.28
N LEU A 71 12.56 -5.16 16.59
CA LEU A 71 12.32 -5.65 17.95
C LEU A 71 13.47 -5.29 18.89
N GLU A 72 13.13 -4.96 20.13
CA GLU A 72 14.11 -4.77 21.20
C GLU A 72 14.76 -6.10 21.60
N GLY A 73 16.07 -6.09 21.86
CA GLY A 73 16.82 -7.26 22.29
C GLY A 73 18.28 -6.94 22.61
N ASP A 74 19.05 -7.98 22.93
CA ASP A 74 20.51 -7.91 23.06
C ASP A 74 21.17 -8.11 21.69
N HIS A 75 21.27 -7.02 20.93
CA HIS A 75 21.86 -7.02 19.59
C HIS A 75 23.37 -7.36 19.60
N TYR A 76 23.87 -7.93 18.51
CA TYR A 76 25.27 -8.28 18.31
C TYR A 76 26.16 -7.03 18.28
N ASP A 77 25.77 -5.99 17.54
CA ASP A 77 26.45 -4.70 17.58
C ASP A 77 26.13 -3.98 18.90
N LYS A 78 27.08 -4.02 19.84
CA LYS A 78 26.88 -3.43 21.17
C LYS A 78 26.78 -1.91 21.18
N ASN A 79 27.01 -1.23 20.05
CA ASN A 79 26.74 0.21 19.91
C ASN A 79 25.26 0.50 19.61
N VAL A 80 24.52 -0.48 19.09
CA VAL A 80 23.06 -0.39 18.88
C VAL A 80 22.34 -0.57 20.22
N LYS A 81 21.47 0.38 20.57
CA LYS A 81 20.79 0.46 21.87
C LYS A 81 19.29 0.26 21.79
N THR A 82 18.71 0.32 20.61
CA THR A 82 17.27 0.12 20.38
C THR A 82 17.00 -0.72 19.14
N GLY A 83 15.83 -1.34 19.10
CA GLY A 83 15.38 -2.10 17.93
C GLY A 83 15.30 -1.23 16.67
N ILE A 84 14.89 0.04 16.78
CA ILE A 84 14.87 0.96 15.64
C ILE A 84 16.28 1.29 15.12
N GLN A 85 17.30 1.37 15.99
CA GLN A 85 18.68 1.51 15.54
C GLN A 85 19.16 0.24 14.82
N ALA A 86 18.77 -0.94 15.30
CA ALA A 86 19.05 -2.22 14.66
C ALA A 86 18.40 -2.31 13.27
N PHE A 87 17.12 -1.96 13.17
CA PHE A 87 16.37 -1.85 11.92
C PHE A 87 17.05 -0.89 10.95
N ASN A 88 17.44 0.30 11.42
CA ASN A 88 18.11 1.30 10.60
C ASN A 88 19.44 0.77 10.03
N GLN A 89 20.24 0.07 10.84
CA GLN A 89 21.49 -0.53 10.38
C GLN A 89 21.25 -1.66 9.36
N GLY A 90 20.30 -2.55 9.63
CA GLY A 90 19.96 -3.67 8.74
C GLY A 90 19.41 -3.19 7.40
N MET A 91 18.51 -2.22 7.41
CA MET A 91 17.92 -1.66 6.19
C MET A 91 18.94 -0.87 5.37
N ALA A 92 19.84 -0.11 6.01
CA ALA A 92 20.94 0.54 5.29
C ALA A 92 21.82 -0.48 4.57
N TYR A 93 22.17 -1.58 5.25
CA TYR A 93 22.95 -2.66 4.65
C TYR A 93 22.20 -3.31 3.48
N LEU A 94 20.92 -3.65 3.65
CA LEU A 94 20.09 -4.23 2.60
C LEU A 94 20.05 -3.34 1.35
N ILE A 95 19.83 -2.03 1.53
CA ILE A 95 19.73 -1.09 0.40
C ILE A 95 21.08 -0.89 -0.30
N GLU A 96 22.18 -0.86 0.44
CA GLU A 96 23.53 -0.88 -0.14
C GLU A 96 23.71 -2.08 -1.07
N LYS A 97 23.31 -3.27 -0.61
CA LYS A 97 23.44 -4.51 -1.38
C LYS A 97 22.50 -4.61 -2.56
N LEU A 98 21.35 -3.95 -2.53
CA LEU A 98 20.46 -3.90 -3.68
C LEU A 98 21.02 -3.03 -4.82
N GLU A 99 21.95 -2.10 -4.56
CA GLU A 99 22.62 -1.27 -5.57
C GLU A 99 21.65 -0.55 -6.53
N GLY A 100 20.43 -0.27 -6.07
CA GLY A 100 19.38 0.35 -6.87
C GLY A 100 18.79 -0.53 -7.98
N THR A 101 19.08 -1.84 -8.02
CA THR A 101 18.61 -2.73 -9.09
C THR A 101 17.18 -3.24 -8.91
N MET A 102 16.56 -2.98 -7.76
CA MET A 102 15.21 -3.48 -7.43
C MET A 102 14.33 -2.41 -6.79
N PHE A 103 13.05 -2.43 -7.14
CA PHE A 103 12.01 -1.69 -6.45
C PHE A 103 11.67 -2.38 -5.12
N VAL A 104 11.98 -1.73 -3.99
CA VAL A 104 11.61 -2.18 -2.64
C VAL A 104 10.22 -1.71 -2.21
N ASN A 105 9.36 -2.66 -1.87
CA ASN A 105 8.07 -2.45 -1.20
C ASN A 105 8.05 -3.13 0.17
N THR A 106 7.62 -2.43 1.22
CA THR A 106 7.64 -2.94 2.61
C THR A 106 6.24 -3.16 3.17
N SER A 107 6.07 -4.25 3.91
CA SER A 107 4.82 -4.71 4.52
C SER A 107 5.08 -5.10 5.97
N ILE A 108 4.08 -4.89 6.84
CA ILE A 108 4.20 -5.09 8.30
C ILE A 108 5.51 -4.44 8.79
N ALA A 109 5.61 -3.13 8.49
CA ALA A 109 6.83 -2.36 8.58
C ALA A 109 6.64 -1.13 9.50
N PRO A 110 7.67 -0.72 10.26
CA PRO A 110 7.69 0.59 10.91
C PRO A 110 7.42 1.71 9.88
N ILE A 111 6.83 2.83 10.32
CA ILE A 111 6.68 4.03 9.47
C ILE A 111 8.03 4.75 9.33
N PHE A 112 8.85 4.72 10.38
CA PHE A 112 10.18 5.31 10.39
C PHE A 112 11.22 4.29 10.86
N PRO A 113 12.47 4.37 10.36
CA PRO A 113 12.95 5.24 9.28
C PRO A 113 12.40 4.85 7.89
N SER A 114 12.00 5.84 7.07
CA SER A 114 11.26 5.60 5.83
C SER A 114 12.13 5.56 4.55
N GLN A 115 13.38 6.05 4.61
CA GLN A 115 14.25 6.24 3.44
C GLN A 115 14.72 4.95 2.73
N TYR A 116 14.34 3.78 3.24
CA TYR A 116 14.84 2.48 2.77
C TYR A 116 13.86 1.71 1.88
N ALA A 117 12.76 2.33 1.45
CA ALA A 117 11.81 1.68 0.54
C ALA A 117 11.16 2.70 -0.40
N HIS A 118 10.82 2.25 -1.61
CA HIS A 118 10.05 3.07 -2.54
C HIS A 118 8.56 3.07 -2.18
N ALA A 119 8.04 1.96 -1.67
CA ALA A 119 6.66 1.82 -1.24
C ALA A 119 6.52 1.18 0.15
N ARG A 120 5.41 1.51 0.83
CA ARG A 120 5.01 0.89 2.09
C ARG A 120 3.51 0.63 2.14
N ARG A 121 3.12 -0.57 2.60
CA ARG A 121 1.73 -0.95 2.91
C ARG A 121 1.11 -0.04 3.95
N ILE A 122 -0.06 0.50 3.66
CA ILE A 122 -0.76 1.42 4.57
C ILE A 122 -1.75 0.72 5.51
N SER A 123 -2.20 -0.49 5.19
CA SER A 123 -3.14 -1.28 6.00
C SER A 123 -2.61 -2.68 6.30
N CYS A 124 -3.25 -3.37 7.25
CA CYS A 124 -3.14 -4.83 7.36
C CYS A 124 -3.61 -5.51 6.06
N ASP A 125 -3.42 -6.83 5.96
CA ASP A 125 -3.83 -7.60 4.79
C ASP A 125 -5.31 -7.43 4.51
N ILE A 126 -5.61 -7.28 3.22
CA ILE A 126 -6.98 -7.09 2.75
C ILE A 126 -7.37 -8.29 1.87
N ASP A 127 -8.63 -8.71 1.89
CA ASP A 127 -9.06 -9.93 1.20
C ASP A 127 -9.77 -9.70 -0.15
N GLY A 128 -10.08 -8.44 -0.49
CA GLY A 128 -10.80 -8.03 -1.71
C GLY A 128 -12.29 -7.75 -1.53
N SER A 129 -12.86 -8.03 -0.35
CA SER A 129 -14.25 -7.66 -0.03
C SER A 129 -14.45 -6.14 0.04
N VAL A 130 -15.70 -5.68 -0.04
CA VAL A 130 -16.00 -4.25 0.12
C VAL A 130 -15.68 -3.77 1.54
N GLY A 131 -15.88 -4.60 2.56
CA GLY A 131 -15.48 -4.28 3.93
C GLY A 131 -13.96 -4.12 4.09
N SER A 132 -13.17 -5.02 3.50
CA SER A 132 -11.71 -4.86 3.48
C SER A 132 -11.25 -3.66 2.65
N THR A 133 -12.00 -3.29 1.61
CA THR A 133 -11.77 -2.08 0.82
C THR A 133 -12.02 -0.82 1.66
N GLU A 134 -13.12 -0.78 2.42
CA GLU A 134 -13.39 0.30 3.37
C GLU A 134 -12.29 0.39 4.45
N TYR A 135 -11.86 -0.76 4.99
CA TYR A 135 -10.75 -0.82 5.94
C TYR A 135 -9.44 -0.25 5.36
N GLN A 136 -9.13 -0.56 4.11
CA GLN A 136 -7.97 0.03 3.42
C GLN A 136 -8.11 1.55 3.30
N LEU A 137 -9.28 2.04 2.92
CA LEU A 137 -9.54 3.48 2.77
C LEU A 137 -9.60 4.22 4.11
N ASN A 138 -9.93 3.54 5.22
CA ASN A 138 -9.74 4.09 6.56
C ASN A 138 -8.25 4.41 6.83
N ASN A 139 -7.34 3.53 6.43
CA ASN A 139 -5.90 3.79 6.55
C ASN A 139 -5.44 4.92 5.62
N LEU A 140 -6.03 5.05 4.42
CA LEU A 140 -5.78 6.20 3.55
C LEU A 140 -6.30 7.51 4.15
N THR A 141 -7.48 7.49 4.78
CA THR A 141 -8.15 8.66 5.38
C THR A 141 -7.20 9.42 6.31
N TYR A 142 -6.42 8.72 7.11
CA TYR A 142 -5.46 9.31 8.06
C TYR A 142 -3.99 9.22 7.61
N GLY A 143 -3.70 8.41 6.59
CA GLY A 143 -2.35 8.09 6.13
C GLY A 143 -1.97 8.67 4.76
N TRP A 144 -2.88 9.36 4.06
CA TRP A 144 -2.64 9.90 2.70
C TRP A 144 -1.38 10.75 2.60
N TRP A 145 -1.03 11.48 3.67
CA TRP A 145 0.12 12.37 3.71
C TRP A 145 1.44 11.63 3.56
N GLN A 146 1.50 10.31 3.77
CA GLN A 146 2.74 9.53 3.65
C GLN A 146 3.24 9.45 2.20
N ASN A 147 2.32 9.48 1.24
CA ASN A 147 2.60 9.41 -0.19
C ASN A 147 3.28 10.69 -0.68
N GLY A 148 4.40 10.53 -1.40
CA GLY A 148 5.19 11.65 -1.92
C GLY A 148 5.93 12.46 -0.85
N THR A 149 5.87 12.09 0.43
CA THR A 149 6.56 12.81 1.52
C THR A 149 7.62 11.94 2.20
N ILE A 150 7.22 10.84 2.85
CA ILE A 150 8.10 9.94 3.57
C ILE A 150 8.31 8.63 2.80
N TYR A 151 7.39 8.27 1.92
CA TYR A 151 7.54 7.23 0.91
C TYR A 151 7.21 7.79 -0.46
N HIS A 152 7.86 7.30 -1.51
CA HIS A 152 7.52 7.68 -2.88
C HIS A 152 6.09 7.24 -3.21
N TYR A 153 5.73 6.02 -2.81
CA TYR A 153 4.43 5.42 -3.07
C TYR A 153 3.83 4.83 -1.79
N THR A 154 2.51 4.79 -1.73
CA THR A 154 1.76 4.08 -0.69
C THR A 154 1.15 2.83 -1.29
N ASP A 155 1.13 1.74 -0.51
CA ASP A 155 0.65 0.45 -0.98
C ASP A 155 -0.71 0.10 -0.33
N PRO A 156 -1.83 0.12 -1.09
CA PRO A 156 -3.15 -0.28 -0.61
C PRO A 156 -3.33 -1.80 -0.53
N ASP A 157 -2.24 -2.57 -0.64
CA ASP A 157 -2.22 -4.01 -0.81
C ASP A 157 -2.75 -4.47 -2.17
N TYR A 158 -2.67 -5.77 -2.43
CA TYR A 158 -3.16 -6.38 -3.66
C TYR A 158 -4.68 -6.21 -3.86
N MET A 159 -5.16 -6.38 -5.08
CA MET A 159 -6.58 -6.40 -5.44
C MET A 159 -7.02 -7.83 -5.73
N THR A 160 -8.15 -8.24 -5.15
CA THR A 160 -8.89 -9.43 -5.57
C THR A 160 -10.29 -8.99 -5.98
N LEU A 161 -10.58 -9.02 -7.27
CA LEU A 161 -11.84 -8.54 -7.86
C LEU A 161 -12.97 -9.56 -7.68
N GLU A 162 -12.66 -10.87 -7.71
CA GLU A 162 -13.69 -11.92 -7.59
C GLU A 162 -14.43 -11.88 -6.23
N LYS A 163 -13.82 -11.26 -5.21
CA LYS A 163 -14.41 -11.11 -3.86
C LYS A 163 -15.18 -9.80 -3.66
N GLY A 164 -15.35 -8.99 -4.70
CA GLY A 164 -16.04 -7.70 -4.63
C GLY A 164 -17.56 -7.77 -4.40
N GLU A 165 -18.14 -8.95 -4.17
CA GLU A 165 -19.59 -9.25 -4.01
C GLU A 165 -20.45 -8.97 -5.27
N THR A 166 -20.18 -7.87 -5.97
CA THR A 166 -20.85 -7.39 -7.18
C THR A 166 -19.82 -6.78 -8.13
N LEU A 167 -20.22 -6.51 -9.38
CA LEU A 167 -19.37 -5.75 -10.31
C LEU A 167 -19.01 -4.36 -9.77
N GLU A 168 -19.95 -3.71 -9.08
CA GLU A 168 -19.74 -2.39 -8.50
C GLU A 168 -18.77 -2.43 -7.32
N GLY A 169 -18.87 -3.44 -6.45
CA GLY A 169 -17.89 -3.64 -5.38
C GLY A 169 -16.49 -3.99 -5.91
N ALA A 170 -16.39 -4.77 -6.99
CA ALA A 170 -15.12 -5.02 -7.66
C ALA A 170 -14.52 -3.75 -8.28
N ARG A 171 -15.35 -2.91 -8.93
CA ARG A 171 -14.92 -1.58 -9.42
C ARG A 171 -14.50 -0.67 -8.27
N THR A 172 -15.18 -0.73 -7.14
CA THR A 172 -14.83 -0.02 -5.91
C THR A 172 -13.45 -0.40 -5.39
N ARG A 173 -13.08 -1.68 -5.45
CA ARG A 173 -11.70 -2.11 -5.11
C ARG A 173 -10.67 -1.48 -6.05
N VAL A 174 -10.96 -1.42 -7.35
CA VAL A 174 -10.08 -0.78 -8.34
C VAL A 174 -9.91 0.71 -8.06
N ASN A 175 -11.01 1.43 -7.86
CA ASN A 175 -10.96 2.86 -7.52
C ASN A 175 -10.19 3.11 -6.23
N ALA A 176 -10.43 2.30 -5.19
CA ALA A 176 -9.72 2.41 -3.91
C ALA A 176 -8.20 2.24 -4.08
N ALA A 177 -7.77 1.25 -4.86
CA ALA A 177 -6.35 1.07 -5.14
C ALA A 177 -5.76 2.23 -5.96
N ALA A 178 -6.47 2.68 -7.00
CA ALA A 178 -6.03 3.78 -7.88
C ALA A 178 -5.82 5.11 -7.13
N ILE A 179 -6.65 5.41 -6.12
CA ILE A 179 -6.52 6.65 -5.34
C ILE A 179 -5.52 6.57 -4.18
N SER A 180 -4.90 5.41 -3.97
CA SER A 180 -4.07 5.14 -2.79
C SER A 180 -2.57 5.19 -3.06
N GLY A 181 -2.13 5.83 -4.15
CA GLY A 181 -0.72 6.16 -4.35
C GLY A 181 0.14 5.11 -5.05
N THR A 182 -0.44 4.39 -6.02
CA THR A 182 0.21 3.64 -7.13
C THR A 182 0.22 2.13 -7.05
N MET A 183 0.53 1.49 -5.91
CA MET A 183 0.74 0.03 -5.95
C MET A 183 -0.54 -0.68 -6.39
N PHE A 184 -0.54 -1.12 -7.66
CA PHE A 184 -1.72 -1.54 -8.40
C PHE A 184 -1.54 -3.00 -8.81
N LEU A 185 -1.48 -3.86 -7.79
CA LEU A 185 -1.17 -5.27 -7.93
C LEU A 185 -2.47 -6.08 -7.88
N ASN A 186 -2.71 -6.93 -8.88
CA ASN A 186 -3.84 -7.86 -8.87
C ASN A 186 -3.39 -9.25 -8.40
N SER A 187 -4.22 -9.93 -7.61
CA SER A 187 -3.97 -11.27 -7.07
C SER A 187 -5.05 -12.28 -7.46
N ASP A 188 -5.93 -11.94 -8.40
CA ASP A 188 -6.96 -12.88 -8.84
C ASP A 188 -6.31 -14.05 -9.61
N ASP A 189 -6.96 -15.21 -9.54
CA ASP A 189 -6.54 -16.39 -10.29
C ASP A 189 -6.86 -16.24 -11.77
N VAL A 190 -5.85 -15.83 -12.54
CA VAL A 190 -5.95 -15.60 -13.99
C VAL A 190 -6.27 -16.86 -14.80
N THR A 191 -6.26 -18.06 -14.20
CA THR A 191 -6.63 -19.29 -14.91
C THR A 191 -8.14 -19.44 -15.08
N LYS A 192 -8.94 -18.67 -14.33
CA LYS A 192 -10.41 -18.71 -14.35
C LYS A 192 -11.00 -17.75 -15.42
N PRO A 193 -11.78 -18.24 -16.41
CA PRO A 193 -12.31 -17.39 -17.49
C PRO A 193 -13.20 -16.22 -17.03
N GLU A 194 -14.01 -16.43 -15.99
CA GLU A 194 -14.88 -15.41 -15.39
C GLU A 194 -14.08 -14.29 -14.72
N VAL A 195 -12.96 -14.64 -14.09
CA VAL A 195 -12.01 -13.69 -13.51
C VAL A 195 -11.30 -12.92 -14.62
N GLN A 196 -10.85 -13.59 -15.68
CA GLN A 196 -10.24 -12.91 -16.83
C GLN A 196 -11.18 -11.86 -17.43
N LYS A 197 -12.48 -12.18 -17.57
CA LYS A 197 -13.49 -11.23 -18.05
C LYS A 197 -13.63 -10.03 -17.12
N LEU A 198 -13.65 -10.26 -15.80
CA LEU A 198 -13.72 -9.20 -14.80
C LEU A 198 -12.47 -8.30 -14.84
N MET A 199 -11.27 -8.89 -14.92
CA MET A 199 -10.01 -8.17 -15.06
C MET A 199 -9.95 -7.37 -16.36
N GLN A 200 -10.35 -7.95 -17.49
CA GLN A 200 -10.43 -7.23 -18.77
C GLN A 200 -11.37 -6.03 -18.67
N GLN A 201 -12.52 -6.19 -18.01
CA GLN A 201 -13.48 -5.10 -17.86
C GLN A 201 -13.00 -3.98 -16.93
N LEU A 202 -12.27 -4.30 -15.86
CA LEU A 202 -11.96 -3.35 -14.78
C LEU A 202 -10.52 -2.83 -14.77
N LEU A 203 -9.54 -3.61 -15.26
CA LEU A 203 -8.11 -3.25 -15.19
C LEU A 203 -7.54 -2.70 -16.51
N THR A 204 -8.35 -2.61 -17.57
CA THR A 204 -7.90 -2.12 -18.88
C THR A 204 -8.43 -0.72 -19.23
N ASN A 205 -9.11 -0.05 -18.30
CA ASN A 205 -9.60 1.31 -18.54
C ASN A 205 -8.40 2.29 -18.55
N PRO A 206 -8.05 2.90 -19.70
CA PRO A 206 -6.84 3.71 -19.82
C PRO A 206 -6.86 4.93 -18.91
N ARG A 207 -8.03 5.55 -18.66
CA ARG A 207 -8.15 6.72 -17.79
C ARG A 207 -7.87 6.39 -16.33
N ILE A 208 -8.35 5.24 -15.87
CA ILE A 208 -8.11 4.77 -14.49
C ILE A 208 -6.64 4.36 -14.32
N ASN A 209 -6.09 3.67 -15.32
CA ASN A 209 -4.68 3.27 -15.30
C ASN A 209 -3.74 4.48 -15.33
N GLU A 210 -4.03 5.51 -16.13
CA GLU A 210 -3.28 6.76 -16.15
C GLU A 210 -3.31 7.48 -14.79
N LEU A 211 -4.47 7.51 -14.14
CA LEU A 211 -4.58 8.03 -12.78
C LEU A 211 -3.75 7.22 -11.78
N ALA A 212 -3.80 5.87 -11.83
CA ALA A 212 -3.01 5.03 -10.95
C ALA A 212 -1.49 5.19 -11.16
N VAL A 213 -1.06 5.38 -12.41
CA VAL A 213 0.34 5.65 -12.78
C VAL A 213 0.83 7.00 -12.21
N SER A 214 -0.08 7.95 -11.94
CA SER A 214 0.29 9.29 -11.47
C SER A 214 1.06 9.33 -10.15
N GLY A 215 1.08 8.27 -9.35
CA GLY A 215 1.83 8.29 -8.10
C GLY A 215 1.03 8.62 -6.85
N LYS A 216 -0.10 9.31 -7.02
CA LYS A 216 -0.60 10.23 -6.00
C LYS A 216 -1.75 9.66 -5.17
N ALA A 217 -1.60 9.74 -3.86
CA ALA A 217 -2.66 9.44 -2.92
C ALA A 217 -3.66 10.61 -2.83
N PHE A 218 -4.95 10.28 -2.72
CA PHE A 218 -5.98 11.29 -2.53
C PHE A 218 -6.08 11.62 -1.04
N ARG A 219 -6.24 12.91 -0.73
CA ARG A 219 -6.58 13.34 0.63
C ARG A 219 -8.08 13.19 0.87
N THR A 220 -8.45 12.97 2.11
CA THR A 220 -9.87 12.98 2.48
C THR A 220 -10.46 14.41 2.42
N VAL A 221 -11.74 14.52 2.07
CA VAL A 221 -12.52 15.76 2.24
C VAL A 221 -12.95 15.95 3.70
N GLU A 222 -13.35 14.86 4.36
CA GLU A 222 -13.76 14.86 5.78
C GLU A 222 -12.88 13.93 6.62
N GLY A 223 -12.43 14.39 7.79
CA GLY A 223 -11.50 13.64 8.65
C GLY A 223 -12.06 13.20 9.99
N ASN A 224 -13.33 13.49 10.29
CA ASN A 224 -13.96 13.18 11.59
C ASN A 224 -14.79 11.90 11.53
N THR A 225 -14.19 10.80 11.06
CA THR A 225 -14.87 9.52 10.84
C THR A 225 -14.68 8.53 12.00
N GLY A 226 -13.98 8.93 13.06
CA GLY A 226 -13.61 8.04 14.16
C GLY A 226 -12.77 6.87 13.63
N ALA A 227 -13.22 5.65 13.89
CA ALA A 227 -12.58 4.42 13.39
C ALA A 227 -13.02 4.03 11.96
N GLY A 228 -13.92 4.79 11.32
CA GLY A 228 -14.43 4.50 9.97
C GLY A 228 -13.63 5.17 8.85
N SER A 229 -13.86 4.75 7.61
CA SER A 229 -13.28 5.42 6.43
C SER A 229 -14.03 6.72 6.13
N SER A 230 -13.33 7.68 5.52
CA SER A 230 -14.01 8.67 4.69
C SER A 230 -14.63 8.00 3.46
N ASP A 231 -15.67 8.61 2.92
CA ASP A 231 -16.34 8.20 1.70
C ASP A 231 -16.11 9.17 0.54
N ILE A 232 -15.40 10.27 0.76
CA ILE A 232 -15.08 11.29 -0.25
C ILE A 232 -13.60 11.65 -0.17
N PHE A 233 -12.90 11.46 -1.29
CA PHE A 233 -11.48 11.73 -1.43
C PHE A 233 -11.23 12.62 -2.64
N VAL A 234 -10.23 13.48 -2.54
CA VAL A 234 -9.87 14.45 -3.58
C VAL A 234 -8.37 14.51 -3.77
N MET A 235 -7.95 14.72 -5.02
CA MET A 235 -6.56 14.98 -5.38
C MET A 235 -6.52 16.12 -6.39
N GLU A 236 -5.52 16.98 -6.28
CA GLU A 236 -5.21 18.03 -7.26
C GLU A 236 -3.86 17.72 -7.88
N ASN A 237 -3.80 17.87 -9.21
CA ASN A 237 -2.58 17.71 -9.97
C ASN A 237 -2.57 18.70 -11.14
N ASP A 238 -1.70 19.70 -11.05
CA ASP A 238 -1.47 20.70 -12.10
C ASP A 238 -2.76 21.39 -12.59
N GLY A 239 -3.63 21.76 -11.65
CA GLY A 239 -4.91 22.42 -11.92
C GLY A 239 -6.04 21.49 -12.39
N VAL A 240 -5.78 20.18 -12.48
CA VAL A 240 -6.80 19.14 -12.68
C VAL A 240 -7.15 18.54 -11.33
N TYR A 241 -8.44 18.45 -11.02
CA TYR A 241 -8.91 17.81 -9.80
C TYR A 241 -9.52 16.45 -10.09
N TYR A 242 -9.39 15.55 -9.13
CA TYR A 242 -10.01 14.23 -9.15
C TYR A 242 -10.80 14.03 -7.88
N LEU A 243 -12.01 13.49 -7.99
CA LEU A 243 -12.91 13.25 -6.86
C LEU A 243 -13.40 11.81 -6.89
N ALA A 244 -13.15 11.08 -5.81
CA ALA A 244 -13.66 9.73 -5.59
C ALA A 244 -14.74 9.77 -4.51
N VAL A 245 -15.89 9.13 -4.78
CA VAL A 245 -17.02 9.04 -3.85
C VAL A 245 -17.45 7.59 -3.73
N PHE A 246 -17.63 7.11 -2.50
CA PHE A 246 -17.87 5.71 -2.19
C PHE A 246 -19.22 5.49 -1.48
N ASN A 247 -19.88 4.37 -1.81
CA ASN A 247 -20.98 3.81 -1.04
C ASN A 247 -20.60 2.40 -0.61
N PHE A 248 -20.12 2.24 0.63
CA PHE A 248 -19.80 0.92 1.16
C PHE A 248 -21.04 0.15 1.60
N ALA A 249 -22.23 0.75 1.66
CA ALA A 249 -23.43 0.08 2.17
C ALA A 249 -24.00 -0.95 1.17
N THR A 250 -24.79 -1.89 1.68
CA THR A 250 -25.56 -2.87 0.88
C THR A 250 -26.83 -2.27 0.25
N ASN A 251 -27.14 -1.01 0.53
CA ASN A 251 -28.28 -0.29 -0.03
C ASN A 251 -27.79 0.91 -0.84
N ASP A 252 -28.65 1.40 -1.73
CA ASP A 252 -28.39 2.61 -2.50
C ASP A 252 -28.28 3.84 -1.58
N ALA A 253 -27.44 4.79 -1.98
CA ALA A 253 -27.18 6.01 -1.25
C ALA A 253 -27.18 7.23 -2.18
N ALA A 254 -27.82 8.31 -1.72
CA ALA A 254 -27.65 9.63 -2.29
C ALA A 254 -26.49 10.33 -1.58
N LYS A 255 -25.53 10.87 -2.35
CA LYS A 255 -24.42 11.69 -1.86
C LYS A 255 -24.50 13.07 -2.50
N ASN A 256 -24.09 14.08 -1.77
CA ASN A 256 -24.03 15.44 -2.27
C ASN A 256 -22.69 16.05 -1.86
N VAL A 257 -21.81 16.29 -2.83
CA VAL A 257 -20.46 16.80 -2.56
C VAL A 257 -20.44 18.30 -2.80
N ASP A 258 -20.15 19.06 -1.75
CA ASP A 258 -19.85 20.49 -1.86
C ASP A 258 -18.44 20.66 -2.44
N LEU A 259 -18.34 21.24 -3.64
CA LEU A 259 -17.07 21.34 -4.37
C LEU A 259 -16.09 22.30 -3.70
N ALA A 260 -16.60 23.38 -3.08
CA ALA A 260 -15.76 24.29 -2.32
C ALA A 260 -15.17 23.61 -1.07
N ARG A 261 -15.97 22.79 -0.38
CA ARG A 261 -15.48 21.95 0.74
C ARG A 261 -14.47 20.90 0.30
N ALA A 262 -14.65 20.31 -0.89
CA ALA A 262 -13.66 19.43 -1.49
C ALA A 262 -12.36 20.17 -1.89
N GLY A 263 -12.38 21.51 -1.93
CA GLY A 263 -11.24 22.33 -2.34
C GLY A 263 -11.06 22.38 -3.85
N ILE A 264 -12.16 22.27 -4.61
CA ILE A 264 -12.21 22.39 -6.07
C ILE A 264 -12.78 23.78 -6.40
N PRO A 265 -11.94 24.77 -6.76
CA PRO A 265 -12.36 26.18 -6.88
C PRO A 265 -12.78 26.55 -8.31
N GLY A 266 -14.03 26.97 -8.50
CA GLY A 266 -14.51 27.52 -9.78
C GLY A 266 -15.29 26.52 -10.66
N ASP A 267 -15.50 26.92 -11.91
CA ASP A 267 -16.31 26.17 -12.88
C ASP A 267 -15.45 25.23 -13.73
N TYR A 268 -15.57 23.94 -13.48
CA TYR A 268 -14.86 22.89 -14.21
C TYR A 268 -15.82 22.10 -15.10
N LYS A 269 -15.27 21.58 -16.20
CA LYS A 269 -15.87 20.45 -16.89
C LYS A 269 -15.65 19.18 -16.05
N ILE A 270 -16.74 18.52 -15.68
CA ILE A 270 -16.71 17.31 -14.84
C ILE A 270 -16.96 16.09 -15.74
N THR A 271 -16.03 15.15 -15.74
CA THR A 271 -16.10 13.92 -16.55
C THR A 271 -16.05 12.69 -15.65
N ASP A 272 -17.02 11.79 -15.80
CA ASP A 272 -16.98 10.46 -15.18
C ASP A 272 -15.85 9.63 -15.83
N MET A 273 -14.88 9.19 -15.03
CA MET A 273 -13.69 8.52 -15.54
C MET A 273 -13.95 7.10 -16.07
N TRP A 274 -15.05 6.46 -15.65
CA TRP A 274 -15.41 5.14 -16.15
C TRP A 274 -16.13 5.25 -17.48
N THR A 275 -17.11 6.16 -17.59
CA THR A 275 -17.99 6.26 -18.77
C THR A 275 -17.57 7.32 -19.79
N ASN A 276 -16.63 8.20 -19.42
CA ASN A 276 -16.23 9.38 -20.20
C ASN A 276 -17.40 10.34 -20.49
N LYS A 277 -18.47 10.29 -19.70
CA LYS A 277 -19.62 11.17 -19.85
C LYS A 277 -19.45 12.40 -18.98
N GLU A 278 -19.85 13.54 -19.51
CA GLU A 278 -19.91 14.78 -18.75
C GLU A 278 -21.07 14.76 -17.77
N VAL A 279 -20.83 15.31 -16.58
CA VAL A 279 -21.85 15.56 -15.56
C VAL A 279 -21.81 17.02 -15.15
N LYS A 280 -22.88 17.50 -14.51
CA LYS A 280 -22.99 18.89 -14.07
C LYS A 280 -23.14 18.96 -12.56
N ALA A 281 -22.45 19.93 -11.96
CA ALA A 281 -22.77 20.40 -10.63
C ALA A 281 -23.87 21.46 -10.71
N THR A 282 -24.68 21.54 -9.66
CA THR A 282 -25.72 22.56 -9.50
C THR A 282 -25.45 23.30 -8.21
N ASP A 283 -25.40 24.63 -8.24
CA ASP A 283 -25.15 25.49 -7.07
C ASP A 283 -23.88 25.08 -6.28
N GLY A 284 -22.79 24.78 -6.99
CA GLY A 284 -21.50 24.38 -6.40
C GLY A 284 -21.49 22.97 -5.80
N LYS A 285 -22.52 22.16 -6.07
CA LYS A 285 -22.68 20.82 -5.50
C LYS A 285 -22.84 19.75 -6.57
N LEU A 286 -22.13 18.64 -6.40
CA LEU A 286 -22.26 17.45 -7.23
C LEU A 286 -23.18 16.43 -6.54
N GLY A 287 -24.42 16.35 -7.02
CA GLY A 287 -25.40 15.36 -6.58
C GLY A 287 -25.19 14.01 -7.25
N LEU A 288 -25.14 12.94 -6.44
CA LEU A 288 -24.79 11.60 -6.87
C LEU A 288 -25.79 10.59 -6.30
N SER A 289 -26.27 9.68 -7.14
CA SER A 289 -26.89 8.43 -6.70
C SER A 289 -25.90 7.31 -6.92
N LEU A 290 -25.57 6.58 -5.84
CA LEU A 290 -24.70 5.40 -5.86
C LEU A 290 -25.55 4.20 -5.47
N THR A 291 -25.50 3.15 -6.28
CA THR A 291 -26.09 1.86 -5.93
C THR A 291 -25.29 1.19 -4.82
N ALA A 292 -25.82 0.10 -4.24
CA ALA A 292 -25.11 -0.70 -3.26
C ALA A 292 -23.67 -1.04 -3.71
N ARG A 293 -22.69 -0.81 -2.84
CA ARG A 293 -21.24 -1.08 -3.07
C ARG A 293 -20.58 -0.25 -4.18
N GLU A 294 -21.28 0.67 -4.82
CA GLU A 294 -20.75 1.49 -5.92
C GLU A 294 -19.75 2.54 -5.43
N SER A 295 -18.83 2.91 -6.31
CA SER A 295 -18.03 4.11 -6.19
C SER A 295 -17.98 4.83 -7.52
N LYS A 296 -17.81 6.15 -7.47
CA LYS A 296 -17.68 7.01 -8.64
C LYS A 296 -16.38 7.79 -8.58
N LEU A 297 -15.77 7.97 -9.74
CA LEU A 297 -14.51 8.69 -9.89
C LEU A 297 -14.66 9.71 -11.02
N TYR A 298 -14.39 10.97 -10.68
CA TYR A 298 -14.57 12.10 -11.57
C TYR A 298 -13.26 12.86 -11.77
N GLN A 299 -13.08 13.37 -12.98
CA GLN A 299 -12.03 14.32 -13.33
C GLN A 299 -12.66 15.69 -13.58
N PHE A 300 -12.02 16.73 -13.09
CA PHE A 300 -12.41 18.13 -13.22
C PHE A 300 -11.30 18.85 -13.97
N THR A 301 -11.56 19.26 -15.21
CA THR A 301 -10.62 20.03 -16.03
C THR A 301 -11.10 21.47 -16.14
N PRO A 302 -10.20 22.47 -16.06
CA PRO A 302 -10.57 23.86 -16.29
C PRO A 302 -11.38 23.98 -17.59
N SER A 303 -12.47 24.75 -17.53
CA SER A 303 -13.35 24.99 -18.68
C SER A 303 -12.68 25.86 -19.74
#